data_AF-A0ABD5WTH8-F1
#
_entry.id   AF-A0ABD5WTH8-F1
#
_cell.length_a   1.000
_cell.length_b   1.000
_cell.length_c   1.000
_cell.angle_alpha   90.00
_cell.angle_beta   90.00
_cell.angle_gamma   90.00
#
_symmetry.space_group_name_H-M   'P 1'
#
loop_
_entity.id
_entity.type
_entity.pdbx_description
1 polymer ?
#
loop_
_entity_poly.entity_id
_entity_poly.type
_entity_poly.pdbx_seq_one_letter_code
_entity_poly.pdbx_strand_id
1 'polypeptide(L)'
;MTSIAIVVLDTLRYDAFRDAFDWLDGRWFTAAYSTSHRTIPAHASLLTGRYASEVGVHGKSPSLDCDRPVLTERLRDAGYRTRMFTGNPEIYRYDGWERGFDQRVGQASLGLSDDAFDWASFGYDTDREGPLLYLDALLRVLSGDCATLPRFGRGTDCSPGRGSTAAATDSAGESGGPTSATTIFCSPTS
;
A
#
# COMPACT_ATOMS: atom_id res chain seq x y z
N MET A 1 -1.87 26.93 -15.60
CA MET A 1 -1.62 25.47 -15.64
C MET A 1 -2.27 24.84 -14.41
N THR A 2 -2.75 23.60 -14.50
CA THR A 2 -3.53 22.93 -13.44
C THR A 2 -2.63 22.01 -12.61
N SER A 3 -2.74 22.04 -11.28
CA SER A 3 -2.03 21.08 -10.43
C SER A 3 -2.65 19.68 -10.56
N ILE A 4 -1.81 18.65 -10.57
CA ILE A 4 -2.21 17.25 -10.76
C ILE A 4 -1.81 16.48 -9.50
N ALA A 5 -2.77 15.75 -8.92
CA ALA A 5 -2.52 14.81 -7.84
C ALA A 5 -3.00 13.42 -8.25
N ILE A 6 -2.15 12.42 -8.06
CA ILE A 6 -2.45 11.01 -8.27
C ILE A 6 -2.36 10.33 -6.91
N VAL A 7 -3.47 9.80 -6.42
CA VAL A 7 -3.54 9.07 -5.16
C VAL A 7 -3.79 7.60 -5.46
N VAL A 8 -2.90 6.74 -4.98
CA VAL A 8 -3.00 5.29 -5.09
C VAL A 8 -3.19 4.72 -3.70
N LEU A 9 -4.30 4.00 -3.52
CA LEU A 9 -4.60 3.28 -2.28
C LEU A 9 -4.24 1.80 -2.53
N ASP A 10 -3.21 1.31 -1.85
CA ASP A 10 -2.74 -0.06 -2.06
C ASP A 10 -3.70 -1.04 -1.38
N THR A 11 -3.86 -2.21 -2.02
CA THR A 11 -4.73 -3.32 -1.60
C THR A 11 -6.22 -2.98 -1.40
N LEU A 12 -6.68 -1.84 -1.90
CA LEU A 12 -8.07 -1.39 -1.72
C LEU A 12 -9.07 -2.17 -2.59
N ARG A 13 -10.13 -2.67 -1.96
CA ARG A 13 -11.27 -3.26 -2.68
C ARG A 13 -12.22 -2.19 -3.23
N TYR A 14 -12.85 -2.51 -4.36
CA TYR A 14 -13.79 -1.61 -5.03
C TYR A 14 -15.04 -1.27 -4.20
N ASP A 15 -15.62 -2.26 -3.51
CA ASP A 15 -16.78 -2.05 -2.62
C ASP A 15 -16.43 -1.12 -1.46
N ALA A 16 -15.31 -1.39 -0.77
CA ALA A 16 -14.81 -0.53 0.31
C ALA A 16 -14.50 0.90 -0.18
N PHE A 17 -13.95 1.07 -1.38
CA PHE A 17 -13.73 2.40 -1.96
C PHE A 17 -15.04 3.14 -2.22
N ARG A 18 -16.05 2.46 -2.77
CA ARG A 18 -17.37 3.08 -3.00
C ARG A 18 -17.97 3.55 -1.69
N ASP A 19 -18.01 2.68 -0.68
CA ASP A 19 -18.63 3.01 0.61
C ASP A 19 -17.92 4.20 1.31
N ALA A 20 -16.58 4.25 1.24
CA ALA A 20 -15.80 5.29 1.91
C ALA A 20 -15.74 6.62 1.14
N PHE A 21 -15.86 6.60 -0.18
CA PHE A 21 -15.63 7.76 -1.04
C PHE A 21 -16.84 8.16 -1.91
N ASP A 22 -18.04 7.64 -1.67
CA ASP A 22 -19.26 8.01 -2.44
C ASP A 22 -19.57 9.51 -2.40
N TRP A 23 -19.10 10.21 -1.36
CA TRP A 23 -19.21 11.67 -1.22
C TRP A 23 -18.31 12.46 -2.19
N LEU A 24 -17.35 11.81 -2.86
CA LEU A 24 -16.38 12.47 -3.72
C LEU A 24 -16.97 12.73 -5.12
N ASP A 25 -17.17 14.01 -5.42
CA ASP A 25 -17.59 14.45 -6.75
C ASP A 25 -16.52 14.16 -7.81
N GLY A 26 -16.96 13.75 -9.01
CA GLY A 26 -16.06 13.53 -10.14
C GLY A 26 -16.56 12.54 -11.17
N ARG A 27 -15.64 12.08 -12.02
CA ARG A 27 -15.91 11.01 -12.99
C ARG A 27 -15.46 9.68 -12.41
N TRP A 28 -16.39 8.74 -12.37
CA TRP A 28 -16.15 7.39 -11.84
C TRP A 28 -16.07 6.38 -12.99
N PHE A 29 -15.06 5.52 -12.95
CA PHE A 29 -14.89 4.42 -13.89
C PHE A 29 -15.16 3.10 -13.18
N THR A 30 -16.28 2.44 -13.51
CA THR A 30 -16.69 1.17 -12.89
C THR A 30 -15.97 -0.05 -13.49
N ALA A 31 -15.36 0.12 -14.66
CA ALA A 31 -14.59 -0.89 -15.38
C ALA A 31 -13.11 -0.48 -15.51
N ALA A 32 -12.51 -0.04 -14.40
CA ALA A 32 -11.09 0.26 -14.30
C ALA A 32 -10.37 -0.90 -13.61
N TYR A 33 -9.54 -1.63 -14.36
CA TYR A 33 -8.83 -2.81 -13.86
C TYR A 33 -7.35 -2.49 -13.65
N SER A 34 -6.80 -2.98 -12.53
CA SER A 34 -5.35 -2.96 -12.33
C SER A 34 -4.66 -3.83 -13.38
N THR A 35 -3.51 -3.40 -13.87
CA THR A 35 -2.68 -4.19 -14.81
C THR A 35 -2.01 -5.38 -14.14
N SER A 36 -1.99 -5.42 -12.80
CA SER A 36 -1.44 -6.52 -12.02
C SER A 36 -2.08 -6.62 -10.63
N HIS A 37 -2.00 -7.80 -10.04
CA HIS A 37 -2.40 -8.07 -8.66
C HIS A 37 -1.30 -7.74 -7.63
N ARG A 38 -0.13 -7.25 -8.07
CA ARG A 38 1.04 -6.93 -7.24
C ARG A 38 1.37 -5.44 -7.34
N THR A 39 1.76 -4.84 -6.21
CA THR A 39 2.11 -3.42 -6.07
C THR A 39 3.16 -2.97 -7.09
N ILE A 40 4.31 -3.65 -7.15
CA ILE A 40 5.45 -3.28 -8.01
C ILE A 40 5.05 -3.25 -9.50
N PRO A 41 4.54 -4.33 -10.12
CA PRO A 41 4.10 -4.29 -11.52
C PRO A 41 2.97 -3.28 -11.78
N ALA A 42 2.01 -3.11 -10.86
CA ALA A 42 0.92 -2.15 -11.03
C ALA A 42 1.44 -0.70 -11.08
N HIS A 43 2.37 -0.33 -10.19
CA HIS A 43 2.98 1.00 -10.17
C HIS A 43 3.89 1.21 -11.38
N ALA A 44 4.64 0.19 -11.81
CA ALA A 44 5.48 0.27 -13.01
C ALA A 44 4.61 0.59 -14.23
N SER A 45 3.46 -0.08 -14.35
CA SER A 45 2.50 0.20 -15.41
C SER A 45 1.89 1.59 -15.32
N LEU A 46 1.53 2.04 -14.13
CA LEU A 46 0.97 3.37 -13.90
C LEU A 46 1.95 4.47 -14.34
N LEU A 47 3.23 4.35 -13.99
CA LEU A 47 4.25 5.35 -14.29
C LEU A 47 4.75 5.28 -15.74
N THR A 48 4.76 4.11 -16.37
CA THR A 48 5.28 3.95 -17.74
C THR A 48 4.20 4.03 -18.82
N GLY A 49 2.92 3.83 -18.45
CA GLY A 49 1.81 3.68 -19.40
C GLY A 49 1.89 2.39 -20.24
N ARG A 50 2.59 1.36 -19.75
CA ARG A 50 2.83 0.06 -20.41
C ARG A 50 2.58 -1.09 -19.46
N TYR A 51 2.44 -2.31 -19.95
CA TYR A 51 2.44 -3.46 -19.03
C TYR A 51 3.83 -3.62 -18.41
N ALA A 52 3.89 -4.01 -17.14
CA ALA A 52 5.15 -4.19 -16.43
C ALA A 52 6.08 -5.20 -17.14
N SER A 53 5.50 -6.22 -17.78
CA SER A 53 6.23 -7.18 -18.61
C SER A 53 6.91 -6.56 -19.83
N GLU A 54 6.39 -5.46 -20.38
CA GLU A 54 7.01 -4.75 -21.52
C GLU A 54 8.22 -3.89 -21.10
N VAL A 55 8.33 -3.59 -19.81
CA VAL A 55 9.40 -2.75 -19.24
C VAL A 55 10.31 -3.54 -18.30
N GLY A 56 10.18 -4.87 -18.26
CA GLY A 56 11.04 -5.76 -17.49
C GLY A 56 10.79 -5.78 -15.98
N VAL A 57 9.76 -5.08 -15.48
CA VAL A 57 9.51 -4.96 -14.04
C VAL A 57 8.60 -6.07 -13.54
N HIS A 58 9.11 -6.90 -12.64
CA HIS A 58 8.39 -8.04 -12.07
C HIS A 58 9.00 -8.48 -10.74
N GLY A 59 8.43 -9.49 -10.06
CA GLY A 59 8.87 -9.88 -8.70
C GLY A 59 10.37 -10.22 -8.55
N LYS A 60 11.05 -10.66 -9.62
CA LYS A 60 12.51 -10.93 -9.62
C LYS A 60 13.37 -9.76 -10.12
N SER A 61 12.75 -8.70 -10.61
CA SER A 61 13.39 -7.49 -11.14
C SER A 61 12.47 -6.31 -10.78
N PRO A 62 12.50 -5.88 -9.51
CA PRO A 62 11.53 -4.92 -8.99
C PRO A 62 11.93 -3.44 -9.21
N SER A 63 13.14 -3.19 -9.71
CA SER A 63 13.63 -1.85 -10.02
C SER A 63 12.93 -1.26 -11.26
N LEU A 64 12.73 0.06 -11.28
CA LEU A 64 12.15 0.79 -12.41
C LEU A 64 13.26 1.40 -13.29
N ASP A 65 14.19 0.55 -13.72
CA ASP A 65 15.42 0.90 -14.45
C ASP A 65 15.26 0.84 -15.98
N CYS A 66 14.03 0.77 -16.49
CA CYS A 66 13.80 0.73 -17.93
C CYS A 66 14.25 2.01 -18.63
N ASP A 67 14.83 1.89 -19.83
CA ASP A 67 15.32 3.02 -20.66
C ASP A 67 14.24 4.00 -21.14
N ARG A 68 12.96 3.71 -20.84
CA ARG A 68 11.83 4.51 -21.32
C ARG A 68 11.49 5.63 -20.34
N PRO A 69 11.09 6.82 -20.83
CA PRO A 69 10.65 7.90 -19.97
C PRO A 69 9.39 7.54 -19.18
N VAL A 70 9.40 7.81 -17.88
CA VAL A 70 8.23 7.66 -17.00
C VAL A 70 7.39 8.94 -16.98
N LEU A 71 6.14 8.82 -16.53
CA LEU A 71 5.15 9.90 -16.45
C LEU A 71 5.70 11.12 -15.72
N THR A 72 6.41 10.90 -14.62
CA THR A 72 6.97 11.94 -13.76
C THR A 72 8.10 12.71 -14.43
N GLU A 73 8.95 12.04 -15.20
CA GLU A 73 9.98 12.68 -16.03
C GLU A 73 9.31 13.58 -17.09
N ARG A 74 8.26 13.09 -17.76
CA ARG A 74 7.51 13.89 -18.74
C ARG A 74 6.82 15.10 -18.11
N LEU A 75 6.28 14.96 -16.91
CA LEU A 75 5.65 16.08 -16.18
C LEU A 75 6.71 17.11 -15.76
N ARG A 76 7.87 16.66 -15.29
CA ARG A 76 9.00 17.54 -14.98
C ARG A 76 9.46 18.30 -16.22
N ASP A 77 9.65 17.61 -17.35
CA ASP A 77 10.07 18.24 -18.62
C ASP A 77 9.04 19.25 -19.13
N ALA A 78 7.76 19.05 -18.80
CA ALA A 78 6.68 20.00 -19.07
C ALA A 78 6.59 21.17 -18.07
N GLY A 79 7.55 21.30 -17.15
CA GLY A 79 7.64 22.40 -16.19
C GLY A 79 6.88 22.18 -14.88
N TYR A 80 6.51 20.95 -14.54
CA TYR A 80 5.91 20.65 -13.23
C TYR A 80 6.98 20.33 -12.18
N ARG A 81 6.78 20.84 -10.97
CA ARG A 81 7.45 20.35 -9.76
C ARG A 81 6.80 19.05 -9.34
N THR A 82 7.58 17.99 -9.19
CA THR A 82 7.09 16.63 -8.95
C THR A 82 7.49 16.14 -7.56
N ARG A 83 6.52 15.63 -6.78
CA ARG A 83 6.74 15.13 -5.42
C ARG A 83 6.05 13.79 -5.22
N MET A 84 6.69 12.89 -4.50
CA MET A 84 6.12 11.61 -4.09
C MET A 84 6.08 11.49 -2.57
N PHE A 85 4.94 11.05 -2.05
CA PHE A 85 4.71 10.68 -0.66
C PHE A 85 4.26 9.23 -0.66
N THR A 86 5.03 8.33 -0.07
CA THR A 86 4.71 6.89 -0.07
C THR A 86 4.81 6.31 1.32
N GLY A 87 3.72 5.67 1.77
CA GLY A 87 3.71 4.77 2.92
C GLY A 87 4.07 3.33 2.54
N ASN A 88 4.40 3.07 1.26
CA ASN A 88 4.68 1.73 0.77
C ASN A 88 6.20 1.47 0.69
N PRO A 89 6.73 0.52 1.48
CA PRO A 89 8.16 0.24 1.52
C PRO A 89 8.69 -0.36 0.21
N GLU A 90 7.87 -1.09 -0.55
CA GLU A 90 8.30 -1.68 -1.84
C GLU A 90 8.71 -0.59 -2.84
N ILE A 91 7.95 0.51 -2.90
CA ILE A 91 8.24 1.64 -3.79
C ILE A 91 9.47 2.43 -3.32
N TYR A 92 9.80 2.36 -2.03
CA TYR A 92 10.94 3.08 -1.47
C TYR A 92 12.24 2.26 -1.50
N ARG A 93 12.14 0.93 -1.45
CA ARG A 93 13.28 0.00 -1.30
C ARG A 93 14.09 -0.20 -2.58
N TYR A 94 13.43 -0.21 -3.74
CA TYR A 94 14.08 -0.52 -5.01
C TYR A 94 14.48 0.74 -5.78
N ASP A 95 15.44 0.60 -6.69
CA ASP A 95 15.96 1.71 -7.48
C ASP A 95 15.02 2.12 -8.62
N GLY A 96 15.15 3.34 -9.11
CA GLY A 96 14.44 3.85 -10.28
C GLY A 96 13.05 4.41 -9.99
N TRP A 97 12.49 4.18 -8.80
CA TRP A 97 11.18 4.70 -8.41
C TRP A 97 11.19 6.21 -8.09
N GLU A 98 12.36 6.80 -7.88
CA GLU A 98 12.60 8.24 -7.73
C GLU A 98 12.69 9.00 -9.05
N ARG A 99 12.70 8.30 -10.19
CA ARG A 99 12.85 8.92 -11.50
C ARG A 99 11.81 10.00 -11.75
N GLY A 100 12.27 11.15 -12.20
CA GLY A 100 11.40 12.29 -12.49
C GLY A 100 10.81 12.98 -11.25
N PHE A 101 11.13 12.58 -10.02
CA PHE A 101 10.67 13.24 -8.78
C PHE A 101 11.70 14.22 -8.22
N ASP A 102 11.29 15.45 -7.93
CA ASP A 102 12.15 16.46 -7.29
C ASP A 102 12.31 16.19 -5.80
N GLN A 103 11.27 15.59 -5.19
CA GLN A 103 11.27 15.24 -3.78
C GLN A 103 10.53 13.92 -3.55
N ARG A 104 11.10 13.06 -2.70
CA ARG A 104 10.48 11.83 -2.21
C ARG A 104 10.41 11.85 -0.68
N VAL A 105 9.25 11.50 -0.14
CA VAL A 105 8.97 11.39 1.29
C VAL A 105 8.47 9.97 1.54
N GLY A 106 9.24 9.20 2.31
CA GLY A 106 8.91 7.81 2.65
C GLY A 106 8.11 7.68 3.94
N GLN A 107 7.68 6.45 4.25
CA GLN A 107 6.84 6.12 5.40
C GLN A 107 7.39 6.68 6.73
N ALA A 108 8.70 6.52 6.98
CA ALA A 108 9.36 7.00 8.21
C ALA A 108 9.25 8.52 8.41
N SER A 109 9.07 9.28 7.33
CA SER A 109 8.94 10.74 7.35
C SER A 109 7.49 11.25 7.31
N LEU A 110 6.50 10.36 7.16
CA LEU A 110 5.08 10.73 7.08
C LEU A 110 4.39 10.85 8.45
N GLY A 111 5.08 10.57 9.55
CA GLY A 111 4.54 10.75 10.90
C GLY A 111 3.25 9.94 11.16
N LEU A 112 3.12 8.79 10.51
CA LEU A 112 2.00 7.86 10.73
C LEU A 112 2.16 7.27 12.14
N SER A 113 1.46 7.89 13.09
CA SER A 113 1.21 7.56 14.51
C SER A 113 1.95 6.38 15.16
N ASP A 114 2.50 6.62 16.36
CA ASP A 114 3.06 5.63 17.32
C ASP A 114 2.10 4.45 17.65
N ASP A 115 0.81 4.57 17.33
CA ASP A 115 -0.24 3.57 17.62
C ASP A 115 -0.44 2.52 16.51
N ALA A 116 0.23 2.66 15.36
CA ALA A 116 0.18 1.66 14.29
C ALA A 116 1.39 0.73 14.42
N PHE A 117 1.15 -0.56 14.68
CA PHE A 117 2.22 -1.56 14.67
C PHE A 117 2.93 -1.50 13.32
N ASP A 118 4.21 -1.16 13.34
CA ASP A 118 5.01 -0.94 12.14
C ASP A 118 5.38 -2.29 11.51
N TRP A 119 4.42 -2.86 10.80
CA TRP A 119 4.61 -4.07 10.00
C TRP A 119 5.70 -3.87 8.93
N ALA A 120 5.97 -2.63 8.52
CA ALA A 120 6.97 -2.29 7.53
C ALA A 120 8.39 -2.30 8.10
N SER A 121 8.63 -2.03 9.39
CA SER A 121 9.92 -2.34 10.01
C SER A 121 10.03 -3.82 10.39
N PHE A 122 8.94 -4.44 10.85
CA PHE A 122 8.97 -5.83 11.30
C PHE A 122 9.25 -6.85 10.18
N GLY A 123 8.61 -6.69 9.02
CA GLY A 123 8.75 -7.62 7.90
C GLY A 123 10.02 -7.44 7.05
N TYR A 124 10.71 -6.29 7.18
CA TYR A 124 11.77 -5.89 6.25
C TYR A 124 13.16 -5.75 6.87
N ASP A 125 13.29 -5.72 8.21
CA ASP A 125 14.57 -5.64 8.94
C ASP A 125 15.13 -7.01 9.34
N THR A 126 14.49 -8.10 8.91
CA THR A 126 14.94 -9.47 9.21
C THR A 126 15.61 -10.12 8.01
N ASP A 127 16.94 -10.20 8.06
CA ASP A 127 17.76 -11.24 7.40
C ASP A 127 17.45 -12.66 7.96
N ARG A 128 16.24 -12.90 8.48
CA ARG A 128 15.84 -14.11 9.19
C ARG A 128 14.62 -14.73 8.53
N GLU A 129 14.86 -15.71 7.68
CA GLU A 129 13.79 -16.60 7.21
C GLU A 129 13.44 -17.64 8.30
N GLY A 130 12.15 -17.87 8.52
CA GLY A 130 11.66 -19.06 9.25
C GLY A 130 10.75 -18.82 10.47
N PRO A 131 10.34 -19.90 11.17
CA PRO A 131 9.33 -19.88 12.25
C PRO A 131 9.72 -19.01 13.46
N LEU A 132 11.01 -18.72 13.62
CA LEU A 132 11.52 -17.85 14.68
C LEU A 132 11.12 -16.38 14.49
N LEU A 133 10.91 -15.94 13.25
CA LEU A 133 10.35 -14.62 12.94
C LEU A 133 8.97 -14.44 13.59
N TYR A 134 8.12 -15.47 13.49
CA TYR A 134 6.77 -15.43 14.04
C TYR A 134 6.75 -15.50 15.57
N LEU A 135 7.71 -16.19 16.18
CA LEU A 135 7.90 -16.21 17.64
C LEU A 135 8.34 -14.84 18.17
N ASP A 136 9.24 -14.16 17.46
CA ASP A 136 9.70 -12.82 17.82
C ASP A 136 8.58 -11.77 17.59
N ALA A 137 7.80 -11.92 16.51
CA ALA A 137 6.58 -11.14 16.26
C ALA A 137 5.61 -11.25 17.43
N LEU A 138 5.34 -12.49 17.87
CA LEU A 138 4.43 -12.79 18.96
C LEU A 138 4.93 -12.22 20.28
N LEU A 139 6.23 -12.40 20.59
CA LEU A 139 6.83 -11.88 21.82
C LEU A 139 6.80 -10.35 21.85
N ARG A 140 6.96 -9.69 20.71
CA ARG A 140 6.95 -8.22 20.62
C ARG A 140 5.55 -7.63 20.63
N VAL A 141 4.56 -8.34 20.08
CA VAL A 141 3.13 -8.03 20.27
C VAL A 141 2.70 -8.23 21.72
N LEU A 142 3.29 -9.20 22.44
CA LEU A 142 3.00 -9.46 23.86
C LEU A 142 3.78 -8.55 24.84
N SER A 143 4.91 -7.98 24.41
CA SER A 143 5.78 -7.15 25.27
C SER A 143 5.77 -5.65 24.93
N GLY A 144 5.18 -5.26 23.79
CA GLY A 144 4.91 -3.86 23.48
C GLY A 144 3.61 -3.39 24.13
N ASP A 145 3.55 -2.12 24.53
CA ASP A 145 2.34 -1.43 25.02
C ASP A 145 1.30 -1.21 23.91
N CYS A 146 1.09 -2.20 23.04
CA CYS A 146 0.02 -2.22 22.07
C CYS A 146 -1.27 -2.60 22.80
N ALA A 147 -2.28 -1.76 22.76
CA ALA A 147 -3.62 -2.05 23.28
C ALA A 147 -4.37 -3.11 22.44
N THR A 148 -3.79 -4.30 22.28
CA THR A 148 -4.45 -5.48 21.70
C THR A 148 -5.33 -6.20 22.74
N LEU A 149 -5.00 -6.10 24.04
CA LEU A 149 -5.71 -6.81 25.11
C LEU A 149 -7.17 -6.37 25.36
N PRO A 150 -7.60 -5.10 25.19
CA PRO A 150 -9.00 -4.74 25.45
C PRO A 150 -10.00 -5.27 24.41
N ARG A 151 -9.55 -5.74 23.23
CA ARG A 151 -10.47 -6.22 22.17
C ARG A 151 -10.82 -7.70 22.27
N PHE A 152 -10.08 -8.49 23.04
CA PHE A 152 -10.43 -9.89 23.32
C PHE A 152 -11.65 -10.01 24.26
N GLY A 153 -11.87 -9.00 25.12
CA GLY A 153 -12.94 -9.00 26.12
C GLY A 153 -14.34 -8.64 25.63
N ARG A 154 -14.52 -8.30 24.34
CA ARG A 154 -15.85 -8.01 23.75
C ARG A 154 -16.45 -9.16 22.95
N GLY A 155 -15.81 -10.34 22.96
CA GLY A 155 -16.28 -11.54 22.25
C GLY A 155 -16.95 -12.61 23.13
N THR A 156 -17.11 -12.38 24.44
CA THR A 156 -17.54 -13.42 25.39
C THR A 156 -19.03 -13.41 25.76
N ASP A 157 -19.85 -12.54 25.16
CA ASP A 157 -21.30 -12.57 25.41
C ASP A 157 -22.04 -13.42 24.38
N CYS A 158 -21.71 -14.71 24.35
CA CYS A 158 -22.49 -15.74 23.67
C CYS A 158 -22.87 -16.81 24.70
N SER A 159 -24.12 -16.75 25.17
CA SER A 159 -24.68 -17.74 26.09
C SER A 159 -24.66 -19.15 25.46
N PRO A 160 -24.44 -20.23 26.23
CA PRO A 160 -24.19 -21.55 25.68
C PRO A 160 -25.49 -22.31 25.35
N GLY A 161 -25.80 -22.42 24.06
CA GLY A 161 -26.83 -23.31 23.52
C GLY A 161 -26.23 -24.58 22.90
N ARG A 162 -26.55 -25.73 23.49
CA ARG A 162 -26.13 -27.11 23.18
C ARG A 162 -26.02 -27.49 21.68
N GLY A 163 -24.91 -28.17 21.34
CA GLY A 163 -24.93 -29.49 20.71
C GLY A 163 -24.61 -29.62 19.20
N SER A 164 -23.63 -30.49 18.92
CA SER A 164 -23.37 -31.23 17.67
C SER A 164 -22.48 -30.59 16.58
N THR A 165 -21.23 -31.03 16.62
CA THR A 165 -20.20 -31.24 15.59
C THR A 165 -20.51 -31.03 14.09
N ALA A 166 -19.50 -30.43 13.44
CA ALA A 166 -19.02 -30.59 12.05
C ALA A 166 -19.48 -29.57 11.00
N ALA A 167 -18.63 -28.55 10.78
CA ALA A 167 -18.10 -28.03 9.50
C ALA A 167 -17.75 -26.55 9.68
N ALA A 168 -16.49 -26.25 9.99
CA ALA A 168 -15.99 -24.89 10.06
C ALA A 168 -15.82 -24.32 8.64
N THR A 169 -16.88 -23.73 8.10
CA THR A 169 -16.77 -22.57 7.21
C THR A 169 -16.88 -21.35 8.10
N ASP A 170 -15.74 -20.76 8.48
CA ASP A 170 -15.75 -19.47 9.16
C ASP A 170 -15.18 -18.42 8.21
N SER A 171 -16.11 -17.77 7.52
CA SER A 171 -15.93 -16.49 6.86
C SER A 171 -15.66 -15.43 7.92
N ALA A 172 -14.38 -15.26 8.29
CA ALA A 172 -13.93 -14.08 9.01
C ALA A 172 -13.97 -12.90 8.04
N GLY A 173 -14.94 -12.00 8.23
CA GLY A 173 -14.99 -10.72 7.53
C GLY A 173 -13.80 -9.86 7.96
N GLU A 174 -12.73 -9.90 7.16
CA GLU A 174 -11.67 -8.89 7.23
C GLU A 174 -12.23 -7.58 6.68
N SER A 175 -12.19 -6.52 7.50
CA SER A 175 -12.42 -5.15 7.06
C SER A 175 -11.37 -4.79 6.00
N GLY A 176 -11.75 -4.90 4.71
CA GLY A 176 -10.87 -4.74 3.54
C GLY A 176 -10.45 -3.30 3.24
N GLY A 177 -9.94 -2.59 4.25
CA GLY A 177 -9.33 -1.27 4.10
C GLY A 177 -7.93 -1.33 3.47
N PRO A 178 -7.42 -0.21 2.94
CA PRO A 178 -6.12 -0.16 2.28
C PRO A 178 -4.98 -0.36 3.27
N THR A 179 -3.95 -1.12 2.90
CA THR A 179 -2.79 -1.40 3.77
C THR A 179 -1.74 -0.28 3.72
N SER A 180 -1.64 0.44 2.60
CA SER A 180 -0.76 1.62 2.45
C SER A 180 -1.28 2.57 1.37
N ALA A 181 -0.70 3.76 1.26
CA ALA A 181 -1.04 4.72 0.22
C ALA A 181 0.21 5.38 -0.38
N THR A 182 0.17 5.60 -1.70
CA THR A 182 1.18 6.34 -2.45
C THR A 182 0.52 7.53 -3.12
N THR A 183 0.97 8.74 -2.82
CA THR A 183 0.49 9.98 -3.41
C THR A 183 1.59 10.66 -4.21
N ILE A 184 1.28 10.98 -5.46
CA ILE A 184 2.15 11.73 -6.38
C ILE A 184 1.51 13.09 -6.62
N PHE A 185 2.24 14.15 -6.32
CA PHE A 185 1.78 15.52 -6.47
C PHE A 185 2.66 16.26 -7.48
N CYS A 186 2.04 16.86 -8.49
CA CYS A 186 2.70 17.62 -9.54
C CYS A 186 2.07 19.01 -9.64
N SER A 187 2.84 20.05 -9.38
CA SER A 187 2.37 21.45 -9.44
C SER A 187 3.15 22.25 -10.48
N PRO A 188 2.55 23.19 -11.22
CA PRO A 188 3.27 24.04 -12.17
C PRO A 188 4.42 24.80 -11.50
N THR A 189 5.55 24.92 -12.19
CA THR A 189 6.61 25.85 -11.80
C THR A 189 6.19 27.24 -12.26
N SER A 190 6.00 28.16 -11.31
CA SER A 190 5.59 29.55 -11.54
C SER A 190 6.39 30.28 -12.60
#